data_AF-A0A923VRK1-F1
#
_entry.id   AF-A0A923VRK1-F1
#
_cell.length_a   1.000
_cell.length_b   1.000
_cell.length_c   1.000
_cell.angle_alpha   90.00
_cell.angle_beta   90.00
_cell.angle_gamma   90.00
#
_symmetry.space_group_name_H-M   'P 1'
#
loop_
_entity.id
_entity.type
_entity.pdbx_description
1 polymer ?
#
loop_
_entity_poly.entity_id
_entity_poly.type
_entity_poly.pdbx_seq_one_letter_code
_entity_poly.pdbx_strand_id
1 'polypeptide(L)'
;MKKGIFWTSITFNIIFILGYFWTTISNPSHELGKLKKDIEVGQFMGAKTIFKLPKGLTVSNEAERGLGAIGQFENNRFAIIITSDEDMVDYEISKDSLNENGNYYSAEFKKFLKE
;
A
#
# COMPACT_ATOMS: atom_id res chain seq x y z
N MET A 1 6.10 -39.90 27.34
CA MET A 1 5.01 -38.89 27.37
C MET A 1 5.51 -37.51 27.78
N LYS A 2 6.04 -37.29 29.01
CA LYS A 2 6.46 -35.95 29.48
C LYS A 2 7.57 -35.28 28.65
N LYS A 3 8.59 -36.04 28.22
CA LYS A 3 9.71 -35.52 27.39
C LYS A 3 9.25 -35.09 25.98
N GLY A 4 8.32 -35.83 25.38
CA GLY A 4 7.77 -35.48 24.06
C GLY A 4 7.00 -34.16 24.10
N ILE A 5 6.10 -34.01 25.08
CA ILE A 5 5.33 -32.76 25.29
C ILE A 5 6.27 -31.58 25.54
N PHE A 6 7.34 -31.77 26.32
CA PHE A 6 8.35 -30.74 26.58
C PHE A 6 9.06 -30.28 25.31
N TRP A 7 9.57 -31.22 24.50
CA TRP A 7 10.20 -30.88 23.22
C TRP A 7 9.24 -30.24 22.24
N THR A 8 8.00 -30.73 22.15
CA THR A 8 6.95 -30.11 21.34
C THR A 8 6.67 -28.67 21.76
N SER A 9 6.60 -28.39 23.07
CA SER A 9 6.40 -27.04 23.60
C SER A 9 7.55 -26.09 23.25
N ILE A 10 8.80 -26.55 23.37
CA ILE A 10 9.98 -25.77 22.98
C ILE A 10 9.94 -25.46 21.48
N THR A 11 9.70 -26.47 20.65
CA THR A 11 9.65 -26.30 19.19
C THR A 11 8.57 -25.32 18.76
N PHE A 12 7.36 -25.41 19.32
CA PHE A 12 6.29 -24.46 19.00
C PHE A 12 6.64 -23.04 19.44
N ASN A 13 7.25 -22.84 20.61
CA ASN A 13 7.68 -21.51 21.03
C ASN A 13 8.71 -20.91 20.07
N ILE A 14 9.68 -21.72 19.61
CA ILE A 14 10.66 -21.27 18.61
C ILE A 14 9.97 -20.90 17.29
N ILE A 15 9.03 -21.73 16.81
CA ILE A 15 8.26 -21.44 15.59
C ILE A 15 7.45 -20.15 15.74
N PHE A 16 6.79 -19.93 16.87
CA PHE A 16 6.00 -18.72 17.10
C PHE A 16 6.88 -17.47 17.16
N ILE A 17 8.03 -17.55 17.83
CA ILE A 17 8.99 -16.44 17.87
C ILE A 17 9.49 -16.13 16.46
N LEU A 18 9.93 -17.15 15.71
CA LEU A 18 10.39 -16.98 14.33
C LEU A 18 9.29 -16.44 13.41
N GLY A 19 8.06 -16.94 13.53
CA GLY A 19 6.91 -16.46 12.79
C GLY A 19 6.60 -15.00 13.09
N TYR A 20 6.65 -14.59 14.36
CA TYR A 20 6.42 -13.20 14.77
C TYR A 20 7.49 -12.24 14.23
N PHE A 21 8.76 -12.63 14.31
CA PHE A 21 9.84 -11.84 13.69
C PHE A 21 9.69 -11.76 12.18
N TRP A 22 9.28 -12.87 11.54
CA TRP A 22 9.04 -12.91 10.09
C TRP A 22 7.93 -11.95 9.68
N THR A 23 6.78 -11.96 10.36
CA THR A 23 5.66 -11.06 10.05
C THR A 23 6.01 -9.59 10.23
N THR A 24 6.83 -9.27 11.23
CA THR A 24 7.28 -7.90 11.50
C THR A 24 8.16 -7.37 10.38
N ILE A 25 9.02 -8.22 9.80
CA ILE A 25 9.93 -7.83 8.71
C ILE A 25 9.21 -7.86 7.34
N SER A 26 8.16 -8.69 7.20
CA SER A 26 7.45 -8.86 5.93
C SER A 26 6.26 -7.93 5.73
N ASN A 27 5.90 -7.13 6.73
CA ASN A 27 4.75 -6.23 6.64
C ASN A 27 5.05 -5.07 5.67
N PRO A 28 4.15 -4.79 4.71
CA PRO A 28 4.30 -3.64 3.83
C PRO A 28 4.32 -2.36 4.65
N SER A 29 5.28 -1.48 4.36
CA SER A 29 5.45 -0.26 5.16
C SER A 29 4.36 0.78 4.93
N HIS A 30 3.54 0.64 3.87
CA HIS A 30 2.47 1.56 3.44
C HIS A 30 2.77 3.02 3.80
N GLU A 31 4.00 3.44 3.51
CA GLU A 31 4.52 4.71 4.01
C GLU A 31 3.80 5.85 3.32
N LEU A 32 3.28 6.80 4.11
CA LEU A 32 2.55 7.94 3.61
C LEU A 32 3.50 9.11 3.41
N GLY A 33 3.36 9.80 2.28
CA GLY A 33 4.11 11.00 1.97
C GLY A 33 3.26 12.03 1.24
N LYS A 34 3.88 13.14 0.83
CA LYS A 34 3.24 14.19 0.03
C LYS A 34 3.96 14.44 -1.28
N LEU A 35 3.19 14.72 -2.34
CA LEU A 35 3.77 15.16 -3.61
C LEU A 35 4.57 16.46 -3.42
N LYS A 36 5.84 16.46 -3.85
CA LYS A 36 6.76 17.62 -3.80
C LYS A 36 6.40 18.68 -4.86
N LYS A 37 5.75 18.26 -5.94
CA LYS A 37 5.38 19.09 -7.10
C LYS A 37 4.08 18.61 -7.73
N ASP A 38 3.49 19.46 -8.57
CA ASP A 38 2.36 19.08 -9.40
C ASP A 38 2.78 18.00 -10.41
N ILE A 39 1.92 17.00 -10.61
CA ILE A 39 2.10 15.97 -11.63
C ILE A 39 1.07 16.20 -12.73
N GLU A 40 1.55 16.41 -13.94
CA GLU A 40 0.69 16.50 -15.11
C GLU A 40 0.33 15.11 -15.62
N VAL A 41 -0.96 14.80 -15.67
CA VAL A 41 -1.47 13.53 -16.18
C VAL A 41 -2.07 13.78 -17.56
N GLY A 42 -1.43 13.21 -18.57
CA GLY A 42 -1.82 13.32 -19.98
C GLY A 42 -2.29 11.99 -20.57
N GLN A 43 -2.72 12.05 -21.83
CA GLN A 43 -2.96 10.83 -22.61
C GLN A 43 -1.63 10.13 -22.89
N PHE A 44 -1.61 8.79 -22.80
CA PHE A 44 -0.43 8.00 -23.15
C PHE A 44 0.01 8.31 -24.59
N MET A 45 1.28 8.71 -24.77
CA MET A 45 1.87 9.18 -26.03
C MET A 45 1.24 10.45 -26.66
N GLY A 46 0.36 11.15 -25.93
CA GLY A 46 -0.23 12.42 -26.36
C GLY A 46 0.48 13.62 -25.73
N ALA A 47 0.50 14.75 -26.43
CA ALA A 47 1.06 16.02 -25.90
C ALA A 47 0.10 16.80 -24.98
N LYS A 48 -1.13 16.28 -24.78
CA LYS A 48 -2.18 16.99 -24.05
C LYS A 48 -2.27 16.50 -22.61
N THR A 49 -2.04 17.41 -21.67
CA THR A 49 -2.38 17.24 -20.25
C THR A 49 -3.91 17.25 -20.08
N ILE A 50 -4.43 16.22 -19.41
CA ILE A 50 -5.87 16.05 -19.13
C ILE A 50 -6.21 16.68 -17.77
N PHE A 51 -5.40 16.41 -16.74
CA PHE A 51 -5.54 16.99 -15.41
C PHE A 51 -4.19 17.05 -14.68
N LYS A 52 -4.17 17.70 -13.51
CA LYS A 52 -3.00 17.77 -12.63
C LYS A 52 -3.30 17.17 -11.28
N LEU A 53 -2.38 16.38 -10.75
CA LEU A 53 -2.34 16.03 -9.33
C LEU A 53 -1.58 17.14 -8.59
N PRO A 54 -2.19 17.83 -7.62
CA PRO A 54 -1.58 18.98 -6.99
C PRO A 54 -0.46 18.59 -6.03
N LYS A 55 0.55 19.45 -5.92
CA LYS A 55 1.54 19.43 -4.85
C LYS A 55 0.85 19.36 -3.48
N GLY A 56 1.43 18.58 -2.57
CA GLY A 56 0.93 18.39 -1.21
C GLY A 56 -0.17 17.34 -1.07
N LEU A 57 -0.60 16.72 -2.18
CA LEU A 57 -1.47 15.54 -2.16
C LEU A 57 -0.81 14.42 -1.36
N THR A 58 -1.53 13.85 -0.38
CA THR A 58 -1.09 12.66 0.35
C THR A 58 -1.08 11.46 -0.59
N VAL A 59 0.01 10.69 -0.59
CA VAL A 59 0.18 9.47 -1.40
C VAL A 59 0.75 8.36 -0.54
N SER A 60 0.42 7.10 -0.88
CA SER A 60 1.00 5.90 -0.27
C SER A 60 2.13 5.35 -1.12
N ASN A 61 3.16 4.83 -0.46
CA ASN A 61 4.19 4.04 -1.11
C ASN A 61 3.66 2.63 -1.41
N GLU A 62 3.39 2.37 -2.69
CA GLU A 62 2.96 1.07 -3.21
C GLU A 62 4.14 0.19 -3.67
N ALA A 63 5.39 0.63 -3.50
CA ALA A 63 6.55 -0.21 -3.76
C ALA A 63 6.62 -1.31 -2.68
N GLU A 64 5.95 -2.42 -2.97
CA GLU A 64 5.90 -3.61 -2.12
C GLU A 64 7.32 -4.06 -1.73
N ARG A 65 7.60 -4.06 -0.43
CA ARG A 65 8.77 -4.71 0.15
C ARG A 65 8.29 -5.75 1.14
N GLY A 66 8.64 -7.02 0.91
CA GLY A 66 8.28 -8.15 1.78
C GLY A 66 7.46 -9.23 1.08
N LEU A 67 7.48 -10.45 1.63
CA LEU A 67 6.76 -11.62 1.09
C LEU A 67 5.24 -11.58 1.32
N GLY A 68 4.75 -10.68 2.19
CA GLY A 68 3.33 -10.49 2.50
C GLY A 68 2.55 -9.66 1.47
N ALA A 69 3.22 -9.19 0.43
CA ALA A 69 2.61 -8.42 -0.64
C ALA A 69 1.92 -9.32 -1.71
N ILE A 70 2.25 -10.62 -1.70
CA ILE A 70 1.58 -11.61 -2.54
C ILE A 70 0.20 -11.89 -1.96
N GLY A 71 -0.82 -11.20 -2.48
CA GLY A 71 -2.23 -11.50 -2.20
C GLY A 71 -3.12 -10.34 -1.77
N GLN A 72 -2.63 -9.09 -1.76
CA GLN A 72 -3.47 -7.91 -1.46
C GLN A 72 -4.34 -7.42 -2.63
N PHE A 73 -4.44 -8.20 -3.70
CA PHE A 73 -5.40 -7.95 -4.78
C PHE A 73 -6.79 -8.39 -4.32
N GLU A 74 -7.47 -7.53 -3.56
CA GLU A 74 -8.92 -7.64 -3.44
C GLU A 74 -9.54 -7.59 -4.84
N ASN A 75 -10.43 -8.53 -5.16
CA ASN A 75 -11.09 -8.58 -6.46
C ASN A 75 -11.82 -7.25 -6.70
N ASN A 76 -11.45 -6.55 -7.79
CA ASN A 76 -12.02 -5.29 -8.30
C ASN A 76 -11.51 -3.96 -7.69
N ARG A 77 -10.31 -3.90 -7.10
CA ARG A 77 -9.65 -2.61 -6.77
C ARG A 77 -8.87 -2.06 -7.98
N PHE A 78 -9.06 -0.78 -8.29
CA PHE A 78 -8.23 -0.05 -9.26
C PHE A 78 -7.34 0.95 -8.54
N ALA A 79 -6.05 0.96 -8.87
CA ALA A 79 -5.06 1.91 -8.34
C ALA A 79 -4.29 2.54 -9.50
N ILE A 80 -3.98 3.83 -9.38
CA ILE A 80 -3.08 4.52 -10.31
C ILE A 80 -1.69 4.45 -9.70
N ILE A 81 -0.81 3.63 -10.28
CA ILE A 81 0.59 3.51 -9.86
C ILE A 81 1.43 4.46 -10.71
N ILE A 82 2.09 5.42 -10.06
CA ILE A 82 3.02 6.34 -10.71
C ILE A 82 4.43 5.86 -10.38
N THR A 83 5.19 5.52 -11.42
CA THR A 83 6.62 5.21 -11.32
C THR A 83 7.43 6.37 -11.89
N SER A 84 8.53 6.72 -11.24
CA SER A 84 9.39 7.83 -11.63
C SER A 84 10.81 7.58 -11.15
N ASP A 85 11.79 7.99 -11.96
CA ASP A 85 13.21 8.01 -11.58
C ASP A 85 13.56 9.24 -10.72
N GLU A 86 12.65 10.22 -10.65
CA GLU A 86 12.81 11.42 -9.85
C GLU A 86 12.19 11.27 -8.46
N ASP A 87 12.78 11.94 -7.49
CA ASP A 87 12.24 12.03 -6.13
C ASP A 87 11.02 12.98 -6.09
N MET A 88 9.83 12.40 -6.26
CA MET A 88 8.56 13.14 -6.36
C MET A 88 7.79 13.24 -5.06
N VAL A 89 8.14 12.48 -4.03
CA VAL A 89 7.37 12.32 -2.79
C VAL A 89 8.24 12.66 -1.58
N ASP A 90 7.70 13.46 -0.66
CA ASP A 90 8.30 13.72 0.63
C ASP A 90 7.69 12.80 1.69
N TYR A 91 8.50 11.86 2.19
CA TYR A 91 8.13 10.94 3.26
C TYR A 91 8.58 11.44 4.64
N GLU A 92 9.47 12.45 4.70
CA GLU A 92 10.02 13.01 5.95
C GLU A 92 9.13 14.14 6.50
N ILE A 93 7.82 13.92 6.52
CA ILE A 93 6.84 14.93 6.93
C ILE A 93 6.12 14.56 8.23
N SER A 94 5.73 15.59 8.99
CA SER A 94 4.96 15.37 10.23
C SER A 94 3.63 14.67 9.92
N LYS A 95 3.31 13.65 10.72
CA LYS A 95 2.06 12.89 10.59
C LYS A 95 0.82 13.76 10.73
N ASP A 96 0.88 14.80 11.55
CA ASP A 96 -0.23 15.74 11.74
C ASP A 96 -0.55 16.55 10.47
N SER A 97 0.39 16.59 9.52
CA SER A 97 0.20 17.23 8.23
C SER A 97 -0.39 16.29 7.18
N LEU A 98 -0.38 14.97 7.42
CA LEU A 98 -0.92 13.97 6.51
C LEU A 98 -2.45 13.97 6.63
N ASN A 99 -3.12 14.21 5.51
CA ASN A 99 -4.52 13.82 5.41
C ASN A 99 -4.56 12.34 5.07
N GLU A 100 -4.79 11.50 6.07
CA GLU A 100 -5.16 10.08 5.90
C GLU A 100 -6.58 10.00 5.32
N ASN A 101 -6.70 10.47 4.08
CA ASN A 101 -7.90 10.25 3.29
C ASN A 101 -7.94 8.74 2.99
N GLY A 102 -8.72 8.01 3.78
CA GLY A 102 -8.93 6.58 3.59
C GLY A 102 -9.44 6.27 2.18
N ASN A 103 -9.33 5.02 1.74
CA ASN A 103 -9.87 4.59 0.45
C ASN A 103 -11.36 4.96 0.37
N TYR A 104 -11.71 5.95 -0.46
CA TYR A 104 -13.10 6.31 -0.72
C TYR A 104 -13.64 5.34 -1.76
N TYR A 105 -14.42 4.36 -1.30
CA TYR A 105 -15.07 3.37 -2.15
C TYR A 105 -16.17 4.05 -2.96
N SER A 106 -15.95 4.27 -4.26
CA SER A 106 -17.04 4.54 -5.21
C SER A 106 -17.76 3.21 -5.52
N ALA A 107 -18.42 2.61 -4.54
CA ALA A 107 -19.28 1.47 -4.79
C ALA A 107 -20.69 1.98 -5.13
N GLU A 108 -20.89 2.46 -6.35
CA GLU A 108 -22.23 2.46 -6.95
C GLU A 108 -22.26 1.38 -8.04
N PHE A 109 -22.47 0.14 -7.62
CA PHE A 109 -22.90 -0.89 -8.55
C PHE A 109 -24.30 -0.50 -9.04
N LYS A 110 -24.42 0.09 -10.23
CA LYS A 110 -25.68 0.10 -10.98
C LYS A 110 -26.06 -1.34 -11.31
N LYS A 111 -26.64 -2.02 -10.33
CA LYS A 111 -27.30 -3.31 -10.54
C LYS A 111 -28.62 -3.00 -11.25
N PHE A 112 -28.62 -3.18 -12.56
CA PHE A 112 -29.80 -3.25 -13.43
C PHE A 112 -30.81 -2.10 -13.33
N LEU A 113 -30.52 -0.97 -13.99
CA LEU A 113 -31.58 -0.25 -14.67
C LEU A 113 -31.72 -0.89 -16.05
N LYS A 114 -32.62 -1.87 -16.16
CA LYS A 114 -33.21 -2.19 -17.46
C LYS A 114 -34.02 -0.96 -17.88
N GLU A 115 -33.85 -0.59 -19.14
CA GLU A 115 -34.63 0.40 -19.88
C GLU A 115 -36.14 0.22 -19.70
#